data_AF-A0A067TXF6-F1
#
_entry.id   AF-A0A067TXF6-F1
#
_cell.length_a   1.000
_cell.length_b   1.000
_cell.length_c   1.000
_cell.angle_alpha   90.00
_cell.angle_beta   90.00
_cell.angle_gamma   90.00
#
_symmetry.space_group_name_H-M   'P 1'
#
loop_
_entity.id
_entity.type
_entity.pdbx_description
1 polymer ?
#
loop_
_entity_poly.entity_id
_entity_poly.type
_entity_poly.pdbx_seq_one_letter_code
_entity_poly.pdbx_strand_id
1 'polypeptide(L)'
;MAPDAEPRLLPLDIDAIPATDFGAFVTDILTRHARASECLIDQSVLRKCIDLASSFLVTDTTTDPERGMTTWFAGLSRLVDLVLVLHKREELELETVNSASRACSECWTAAGNWRGLDECRNRVRDIGGKLKKILDTNERTYRGERVYAP
;
A
#
# COMPACT_ATOMS: atom_id res chain seq x y z
N MET A 1 -9.59 6.09 61.38
CA MET A 1 -10.15 6.37 60.04
C MET A 1 -9.18 7.27 59.31
N ALA A 2 -8.30 6.68 58.50
CA ALA A 2 -7.50 7.44 57.55
C ALA A 2 -8.34 7.59 56.26
N PRO A 3 -8.35 8.76 55.60
CA PRO A 3 -9.05 8.90 54.33
C PRO A 3 -8.27 8.18 53.23
N ASP A 4 -8.94 7.26 52.53
CA ASP A 4 -8.49 6.68 51.26
C ASP A 4 -8.23 7.82 50.27
N ALA A 5 -6.96 8.09 50.00
CA ALA A 5 -6.58 9.00 48.93
C ALA A 5 -6.67 8.22 47.62
N GLU A 6 -7.70 8.50 46.81
CA GLU A 6 -7.79 8.00 45.44
C GLU A 6 -6.52 8.39 44.67
N PRO A 7 -5.88 7.45 43.95
CA PRO A 7 -4.70 7.76 43.16
C PRO A 7 -5.11 8.72 42.04
N ARG A 8 -4.58 9.95 42.09
CA ARG A 8 -4.67 10.91 40.99
C ARG A 8 -3.98 10.32 39.77
N LEU A 9 -4.76 9.84 38.81
CA LEU A 9 -4.29 9.53 37.47
C LEU A 9 -3.68 10.82 36.90
N LEU A 10 -2.35 10.86 36.80
CA LEU A 10 -1.67 11.94 36.10
C LEU A 10 -2.13 11.89 34.63
N PRO A 11 -2.42 13.03 33.99
CA PRO A 11 -2.64 13.05 32.55
C PRO A 11 -1.41 12.42 31.90
N LEU A 12 -1.61 11.27 31.24
CA LEU A 12 -0.61 10.78 30.31
C LEU A 12 -0.59 11.79 29.18
N ASP A 13 0.41 12.67 29.19
CA ASP A 13 0.76 13.50 28.05
C ASP A 13 1.36 12.55 27.00
N ILE A 14 0.48 11.77 26.38
CA ILE A 14 0.83 10.94 25.24
C ILE A 14 0.95 11.94 24.10
N ASP A 15 2.18 12.34 23.80
CA ASP A 15 2.48 13.08 22.57
C ASP A 15 1.70 12.41 21.44
N ALA A 16 0.81 13.18 20.81
CA ALA A 16 -0.06 12.66 19.76
C ALA A 16 0.83 12.07 18.65
N ILE A 17 0.75 10.75 18.47
CA ILE A 17 1.50 10.07 17.42
C ILE A 17 1.04 10.67 16.09
N PRO A 18 1.95 11.21 15.26
CA PRO A 18 1.57 11.82 13.99
C PRO A 18 0.90 10.77 13.10
N ALA A 19 -0.14 11.19 12.37
CA ALA A 19 -0.83 10.32 11.45
C ALA A 19 0.10 9.79 10.35
N THR A 20 -0.19 8.58 9.87
CA THR A 20 0.58 7.98 8.77
C THR A 20 0.13 8.55 7.42
N ASP A 21 1.09 8.70 6.50
CA ASP A 21 0.85 9.10 5.11
C ASP A 21 1.62 8.16 4.19
N PHE A 22 0.92 7.16 3.66
CA PHE A 22 1.52 6.19 2.75
C PHE A 22 2.02 6.82 1.45
N GLY A 23 1.33 7.86 0.96
CA GLY A 23 1.69 8.55 -0.27
C GLY A 23 3.02 9.28 -0.13
N ALA A 24 3.24 9.95 1.00
CA ALA A 24 4.50 10.60 1.34
C ALA A 24 5.61 9.56 1.58
N PHE A 25 5.32 8.49 2.33
CA PHE A 25 6.25 7.40 2.61
C PHE A 25 6.81 6.77 1.31
N VAL A 26 5.93 6.38 0.39
CA VAL A 26 6.33 5.82 -0.92
C VAL A 26 7.21 6.79 -1.69
N THR A 27 6.84 8.07 -1.72
CA THR A 27 7.59 9.09 -2.47
C THR A 27 8.99 9.30 -1.91
N ASP A 28 9.13 9.35 -0.58
CA ASP A 28 10.42 9.51 0.10
C ASP A 28 11.34 8.32 -0.15
N ILE A 29 10.86 7.09 0.07
CA ILE A 29 11.65 5.87 -0.12
C ILE A 29 12.13 5.76 -1.57
N LEU A 30 11.23 5.89 -2.55
CA LEU A 30 11.61 5.75 -3.96
C LEU A 30 12.56 6.86 -4.42
N THR A 31 12.41 8.09 -3.91
CA THR A 31 13.34 9.19 -4.24
C THR A 31 14.74 8.94 -3.69
N ARG A 32 14.86 8.39 -2.47
CA ARG A 32 16.16 8.05 -1.88
C ARG A 32 16.88 6.97 -2.68
N HIS A 33 16.15 5.94 -3.10
CA HIS A 33 16.73 4.83 -3.86
C HIS A 33 17.03 5.21 -5.33
N ALA A 34 16.21 6.04 -5.96
CA ALA A 34 16.48 6.54 -7.32
C ALA A 34 17.73 7.41 -7.43
N ARG A 35 18.18 8.06 -6.33
CA ARG A 35 19.42 8.84 -6.29
C ARG A 35 20.67 7.96 -6.07
N ALA A 36 20.50 6.80 -5.48
CA ALA A 36 21.59 5.87 -5.16
C ALA A 36 21.91 4.91 -6.31
N SER A 37 20.90 4.58 -7.12
CA SER A 37 21.04 3.71 -8.30
C SER A 37 21.10 4.57 -9.56
N GLU A 38 22.05 4.31 -10.44
CA GLU A 38 22.24 5.00 -11.73
C GLU A 38 21.05 4.75 -12.69
N CYS A 39 19.89 5.38 -12.42
CA CYS A 39 18.69 5.44 -13.26
C CYS A 39 17.79 4.18 -13.35
N LEU A 40 18.12 3.07 -12.66
CA LEU A 40 17.26 1.87 -12.61
C LEU A 40 16.38 1.87 -11.35
N ILE A 41 15.08 1.53 -11.51
CA ILE A 41 14.15 1.37 -10.39
C ILE A 41 14.48 0.06 -9.67
N ASP A 42 14.86 0.14 -8.39
CA ASP A 42 15.05 -1.03 -7.53
C ASP A 42 13.69 -1.70 -7.25
N GLN A 43 13.42 -2.81 -7.96
CA GLN A 43 12.17 -3.55 -7.82
C GLN A 43 12.04 -4.23 -6.45
N SER A 44 13.13 -4.50 -5.74
CA SER A 44 13.08 -5.08 -4.39
C SER A 44 12.50 -4.09 -3.37
N VAL A 45 12.86 -2.81 -3.50
CA VAL A 45 12.30 -1.72 -2.69
C VAL A 45 10.85 -1.46 -3.09
N LEU A 46 10.55 -1.46 -4.39
CA LEU A 46 9.18 -1.35 -4.90
C LEU A 46 8.28 -2.45 -4.30
N ARG A 47 8.72 -3.71 -4.31
CA ARG A 47 7.99 -4.84 -3.72
C ARG A 47 7.73 -4.64 -2.24
N LYS A 48 8.75 -4.24 -1.46
CA LYS A 48 8.57 -3.92 -0.02
C LYS A 48 7.51 -2.85 0.20
N CYS A 49 7.51 -1.77 -0.61
CA CYS A 49 6.47 -0.74 -0.51
C CYS A 49 5.08 -1.28 -0.89
N ILE A 50 4.98 -2.13 -1.92
CA ILE A 50 3.73 -2.77 -2.34
C ILE A 50 3.17 -3.66 -1.23
N ASP A 51 4.01 -4.51 -0.63
CA ASP A 51 3.61 -5.46 0.41
C ASP A 51 3.12 -4.74 1.69
N LEU A 52 3.52 -3.48 1.90
CA LEU A 52 3.05 -2.67 3.03
C LEU A 52 1.66 -2.05 2.80
N ALA A 53 1.14 -2.04 1.56
CA ALA A 53 -0.08 -1.29 1.21
C ALA A 53 -1.32 -1.71 2.02
N SER A 54 -1.46 -2.99 2.36
CA SER A 54 -2.58 -3.50 3.15
C SER A 54 -2.52 -3.05 4.62
N SER A 55 -1.30 -2.94 5.17
CA SER A 55 -1.08 -2.40 6.52
C SER A 55 -1.39 -0.90 6.55
N PHE A 56 -0.87 -0.14 5.58
CA PHE A 56 -1.12 1.30 5.49
C PHE A 56 -2.58 1.64 5.22
N LEU A 57 -3.34 0.77 4.54
CA LEU A 57 -4.78 0.95 4.39
C LEU A 57 -5.47 1.09 5.75
N VAL A 58 -5.15 0.20 6.69
CA VAL A 58 -5.76 0.20 8.03
C VAL A 58 -5.21 1.35 8.86
N THR A 59 -3.89 1.59 8.85
CA THR A 59 -3.28 2.62 9.70
C THR A 59 -3.62 4.04 9.24
N ASP A 60 -3.55 4.34 7.94
CA ASP A 60 -3.87 5.68 7.44
C ASP A 60 -5.33 6.02 7.72
N THR A 61 -6.26 5.08 7.46
CA THR A 61 -7.69 5.34 7.66
C THR A 61 -8.11 5.42 9.13
N THR A 62 -7.32 4.87 10.05
CA THR A 62 -7.59 4.95 11.50
C THR A 62 -6.87 6.11 12.19
N THR A 63 -5.71 6.53 11.68
CA THR A 63 -4.93 7.63 12.26
C THR A 63 -5.28 8.99 11.67
N ASP A 64 -5.75 9.04 10.42
CA ASP A 64 -6.31 10.23 9.77
C ASP A 64 -7.57 9.84 8.96
N PRO A 65 -8.76 9.84 9.61
CA PRO A 65 -10.00 9.50 8.93
C PRO A 65 -10.40 10.45 7.79
N GLU A 66 -9.87 11.68 7.76
CA GLU A 66 -10.19 12.68 6.75
C GLU A 66 -9.38 12.49 5.48
N ARG A 67 -8.09 12.16 5.61
CA ARG A 67 -7.14 12.14 4.48
C ARG A 67 -6.52 10.78 4.23
N GLY A 68 -6.55 9.87 5.21
CA GLY A 68 -5.86 8.60 5.18
C GLY A 68 -6.21 7.72 3.98
N MET A 69 -7.50 7.70 3.59
CA MET A 69 -7.89 6.99 2.36
C MET A 69 -7.25 7.60 1.10
N THR A 70 -7.16 8.93 1.05
CA THR A 70 -6.60 9.66 -0.09
C THR A 70 -5.09 9.45 -0.18
N THR A 71 -4.37 9.55 0.94
CA THR A 71 -2.92 9.31 1.00
C THR A 71 -2.57 7.87 0.66
N TRP A 72 -3.31 6.92 1.23
CA TRP A 72 -3.18 5.50 0.92
C TRP A 72 -3.38 5.22 -0.57
N PHE A 73 -4.47 5.72 -1.14
CA PHE A 73 -4.75 5.49 -2.56
C PHE A 73 -3.70 6.13 -3.46
N ALA A 74 -3.22 7.33 -3.12
CA ALA A 74 -2.16 7.99 -3.86
C ALA A 74 -0.86 7.17 -3.84
N GLY A 75 -0.49 6.61 -2.68
CA GLY A 75 0.65 5.71 -2.53
C GLY A 75 0.52 4.45 -3.39
N LEU A 76 -0.58 3.70 -3.23
CA LEU A 76 -0.83 2.47 -3.99
C LEU A 76 -0.89 2.72 -5.51
N SER A 77 -1.56 3.80 -5.93
CA SER A 77 -1.65 4.16 -7.34
C SER A 77 -0.29 4.42 -7.96
N ARG A 78 0.59 5.16 -7.26
CA ARG A 78 1.96 5.44 -7.73
C ARG A 78 2.79 4.16 -7.85
N LEU A 79 2.69 3.25 -6.88
CA LEU A 79 3.39 1.96 -6.93
C LEU A 79 2.95 1.15 -8.15
N VAL A 80 1.65 1.08 -8.41
CA VAL A 80 1.10 0.35 -9.57
C VAL A 80 1.47 1.03 -10.88
N ASP A 81 1.43 2.37 -10.94
CA ASP A 81 1.85 3.09 -12.13
C ASP A 81 3.34 2.84 -12.45
N LEU A 82 4.21 2.65 -11.44
CA LEU A 82 5.60 2.21 -11.64
C LEU A 82 5.69 0.78 -12.17
N VAL A 83 4.86 -0.14 -11.70
CA VAL A 83 4.75 -1.50 -12.28
C VAL A 83 4.40 -1.41 -13.77
N LEU A 84 3.45 -0.55 -14.15
CA LEU A 84 3.08 -0.34 -15.55
C LEU A 84 4.23 0.28 -16.38
N VAL A 85 4.98 1.22 -15.80
CA VAL A 85 6.15 1.82 -16.45
C VAL A 85 7.23 0.77 -16.69
N LEU A 86 7.55 -0.05 -15.69
CA LEU A 86 8.50 -1.17 -15.83
C LEU A 86 8.04 -2.17 -16.90
N HIS A 87 6.74 -2.47 -16.97
CA HIS A 87 6.19 -3.34 -18.01
C HIS A 87 6.44 -2.76 -19.42
N LYS A 88 6.15 -1.47 -19.61
CA LYS A 88 6.38 -0.78 -20.89
C LYS A 88 7.85 -0.70 -21.30
N ARG A 89 8.77 -0.72 -20.33
CA ARG A 89 10.22 -0.78 -20.56
C ARG A 89 10.74 -2.20 -20.75
N GLU A 90 9.86 -3.19 -20.66
CA GLU A 90 10.19 -4.62 -20.66
C GLU A 90 11.09 -5.10 -19.50
N GLU A 91 11.28 -4.25 -18.49
CA GLU A 91 12.13 -4.45 -17.31
C GLU A 91 11.38 -5.13 -16.14
N LEU A 92 10.06 -5.25 -16.21
CA LEU A 92 9.24 -5.74 -15.11
C LEU A 92 9.48 -7.23 -14.81
N GLU A 93 9.85 -7.50 -13.57
CA GLU A 93 10.02 -8.85 -13.02
C GLU A 93 8.67 -9.47 -12.66
N LEU A 94 8.55 -10.79 -12.86
CA LEU A 94 7.37 -11.56 -12.46
C LEU A 94 7.09 -11.44 -10.95
N GLU A 95 8.14 -11.43 -10.12
CA GLU A 95 8.01 -11.29 -8.67
C GLU A 95 7.28 -9.99 -8.30
N THR A 96 7.55 -8.90 -9.01
CA THR A 96 6.89 -7.61 -8.80
C THR A 96 5.42 -7.65 -9.19
N VAL A 97 5.06 -8.36 -10.27
CA VAL A 97 3.66 -8.61 -10.65
C VAL A 97 2.95 -9.42 -9.56
N ASN A 98 3.61 -10.44 -9.03
CA ASN A 98 3.08 -11.27 -7.94
C ASN A 98 2.83 -10.48 -6.66
N SER A 99 3.78 -9.65 -6.22
CA SER A 99 3.60 -8.74 -5.09
C SER A 99 2.42 -7.79 -5.32
N ALA A 100 2.31 -7.18 -6.52
CA ALA A 100 1.21 -6.27 -6.82
C ALA A 100 -0.16 -6.97 -6.80
N SER A 101 -0.27 -8.17 -7.39
CA SER A 101 -1.51 -8.98 -7.38
C SER A 101 -1.91 -9.40 -5.96
N ARG A 102 -0.92 -9.85 -5.16
CA ARG A 102 -1.12 -10.24 -3.76
C ARG A 102 -1.58 -9.05 -2.93
N ALA A 103 -0.87 -7.92 -3.00
CA ALA A 103 -1.21 -6.71 -2.26
C ALA A 103 -2.63 -6.20 -2.61
N CYS A 104 -3.06 -6.29 -3.87
CA CYS A 104 -4.44 -5.97 -4.25
C CYS A 104 -5.45 -6.90 -3.57
N SER A 105 -5.16 -8.20 -3.51
CA SER A 105 -6.04 -9.20 -2.89
C SER A 105 -6.13 -9.01 -1.37
N GLU A 106 -5.00 -8.68 -0.73
CA GLU A 106 -4.94 -8.34 0.69
C GLU A 106 -5.68 -7.03 0.99
N CYS A 107 -5.46 -5.97 0.19
CA CYS A 107 -6.18 -4.70 0.33
C CYS A 107 -7.68 -4.87 0.14
N TRP A 108 -8.10 -5.71 -0.82
CA TRP A 108 -9.51 -6.04 -1.02
C TRP A 108 -10.12 -6.72 0.20
N THR A 109 -9.41 -7.70 0.76
CA THR A 109 -9.84 -8.45 1.94
C THR A 109 -9.89 -7.54 3.17
N ALA A 110 -8.84 -6.73 3.39
CA ALA A 110 -8.80 -5.74 4.46
C ALA A 110 -9.97 -4.77 4.35
N ALA A 111 -10.15 -4.09 3.21
CA ALA A 111 -11.25 -3.17 3.01
C ALA A 111 -12.65 -3.82 3.18
N GLY A 112 -12.79 -5.13 2.93
CA GLY A 112 -14.03 -5.87 3.17
C GLY A 112 -14.31 -6.21 4.64
N ASN A 113 -13.27 -6.25 5.48
CA ASN A 113 -13.38 -6.62 6.90
C ASN A 113 -13.60 -5.42 7.83
N TRP A 114 -13.41 -4.19 7.35
CA TRP A 114 -13.57 -2.96 8.14
C TRP A 114 -14.75 -2.12 7.66
N ARG A 115 -15.58 -1.64 8.59
CA ARG A 115 -16.72 -0.77 8.27
C ARG A 115 -16.24 0.59 7.77
N GLY A 116 -16.88 1.13 6.73
CA GLY A 116 -16.57 2.46 6.18
C GLY A 116 -15.45 2.48 5.13
N LEU A 117 -14.90 1.32 4.74
CA LEU A 117 -13.86 1.21 3.71
C LEU A 117 -14.39 0.72 2.35
N ASP A 118 -15.70 0.82 2.09
CA ASP A 118 -16.30 0.42 0.82
C ASP A 118 -15.70 1.16 -0.39
N GLU A 119 -15.36 2.43 -0.21
CA GLU A 119 -14.69 3.22 -1.23
C GLU A 119 -13.27 2.69 -1.53
N CYS A 120 -12.55 2.20 -0.52
CA CYS A 120 -11.26 1.54 -0.73
C CYS A 120 -11.39 0.32 -1.63
N ARG A 121 -12.47 -0.47 -1.51
CA ARG A 121 -12.71 -1.60 -2.43
C ARG A 121 -12.87 -1.16 -3.87
N ASN A 122 -13.62 -0.08 -4.12
CA ASN A 122 -13.75 0.47 -5.47
C ASN A 122 -12.38 0.88 -6.04
N ARG A 123 -11.56 1.53 -5.22
CA ARG A 123 -10.19 1.93 -5.57
C ARG A 123 -9.28 0.73 -5.85
N VAL A 124 -9.34 -0.33 -5.02
CA VAL A 124 -8.61 -1.58 -5.28
C VAL A 124 -9.05 -2.23 -6.58
N ARG A 125 -10.35 -2.23 -6.89
CA ARG A 125 -10.87 -2.77 -8.16
C ARG A 125 -10.31 -2.01 -9.37
N ASP A 126 -10.25 -0.68 -9.30
CA ASP A 126 -9.71 0.14 -10.38
C ASP A 126 -8.22 -0.14 -10.60
N ILE A 127 -7.46 -0.30 -9.52
CA ILE A 127 -6.06 -0.72 -9.55
C ILE A 127 -5.90 -2.13 -10.13
N GLY A 128 -6.71 -3.09 -9.69
CA GLY A 128 -6.73 -4.44 -10.25
C GLY A 128 -7.03 -4.43 -11.75
N GLY A 129 -7.94 -3.55 -12.20
CA GLY A 129 -8.23 -3.33 -13.61
C GLY A 129 -7.04 -2.80 -14.41
N LYS A 130 -6.17 -1.97 -13.79
CA LYS A 130 -4.89 -1.56 -14.41
C LYS A 130 -3.92 -2.73 -14.53
N LEU A 131 -3.74 -3.51 -13.47
CA LEU A 131 -2.85 -4.68 -13.46
C LEU A 131 -3.30 -5.75 -14.46
N LYS A 132 -4.61 -5.97 -14.65
CA LYS A 132 -5.09 -6.90 -15.68
C LYS A 132 -4.60 -6.56 -17.09
N LYS A 133 -4.32 -5.29 -17.39
CA LYS A 133 -3.87 -4.87 -18.73
C LYS A 133 -2.44 -5.31 -19.08
N ILE A 134 -1.64 -5.72 -18.11
CA ILE A 134 -0.28 -6.23 -18.35
C ILE A 134 -0.21 -7.76 -18.40
N LEU A 135 -1.29 -8.45 -18.00
CA LEU A 135 -1.38 -9.90 -18.03
C LEU A 135 -1.62 -10.40 -19.45
N ASP A 136 -1.30 -11.67 -19.67
CA ASP A 136 -1.61 -12.37 -20.91
C ASP A 136 -3.13 -12.50 -21.08
N THR A 137 -3.60 -12.88 -22.27
CA THR A 137 -5.03 -12.97 -22.65
C THR A 137 -5.89 -13.81 -21.69
N ASN A 138 -5.28 -14.74 -20.93
CA ASN A 138 -5.97 -15.57 -19.95
C ASN A 138 -6.20 -14.88 -18.59
N GLU A 139 -5.70 -13.66 -18.40
CA GLU A 139 -5.72 -12.87 -17.16
C GLU A 139 -5.11 -13.59 -15.93
N ARG A 140 -4.28 -14.61 -16.15
CA ARG A 140 -3.72 -15.49 -15.09
C ARG A 140 -2.21 -15.68 -15.22
N THR A 141 -1.63 -15.36 -16.36
CA THR A 141 -0.19 -15.44 -16.59
C THR A 141 0.38 -14.08 -16.99
N TYR A 142 1.67 -13.91 -16.77
CA TYR A 142 2.46 -12.80 -17.23
C TYR A 142 3.66 -13.38 -17.99
N ARG A 143 3.74 -13.14 -19.30
CA ARG A 143 4.79 -13.69 -20.18
C ARG A 143 4.88 -15.22 -20.09
N GLY A 144 3.72 -15.89 -19.97
CA GLY A 144 3.61 -17.35 -19.89
C GLY A 144 3.79 -17.95 -18.49
N GLU A 145 4.22 -17.16 -17.50
CA GLU A 145 4.38 -17.62 -16.12
C GLU A 145 3.16 -17.29 -15.26
N ARG A 146 2.82 -18.17 -14.31
CA ARG A 146 1.64 -17.96 -13.45
C ARG A 146 1.82 -16.78 -12.52
N VAL A 147 0.81 -15.92 -12.47
CA VAL A 147 0.70 -14.84 -11.50
C VAL A 147 -0.09 -15.31 -10.29
N TYR A 148 0.21 -14.75 -9.13
CA TYR A 148 -0.58 -14.93 -7.91
C TYR A 148 -2.06 -14.70 -8.19
N ALA A 149 -2.88 -15.67 -7.81
CA ALA A 149 -4.33 -15.61 -7.84
C ALA A 149 -4.84 -16.03 -6.45
N PRO A 150 -5.68 -15.22 -5.78
CA PRO A 150 -6.32 -15.58 -4.52
C PRO A 150 -7.38 -16.69 -4.70
#